data_AF-A0A8F1SAL9-F1
#
_entry.id   AF-A0A8F1SAL9-F1
#
_cell.length_a   1.000
_cell.length_b   1.000
_cell.length_c   1.000
_cell.angle_alpha   90.00
_cell.angle_beta   90.00
_cell.angle_gamma   90.00
#
_symmetry.space_group_name_H-M   'P 1'
#
loop_
_entity.id
_entity.type
_entity.pdbx_description
1 polymer ?
#
loop_
_entity_poly.entity_id
_entity_poly.type
_entity_poly.pdbx_seq_one_letter_code
_entity_poly.pdbx_strand_id
1 'polypeptide(L)'
;MISEKIEKIGKEKKDRLRYEKALELAEEAYADKEREIGADDLRGVEREVYMAVLDTLWMQHLENMQHLREGIHWRSVGQRDPLVEYRSESQKLFESLQANLRDEVLATIFNIHKADATVRQSQHDEYDTELTRLAENAVERGVNEIGSGEENRDDDFSVKKSKTSAESNRAKNQARKKKKAQRQNRKKNRK
;
A
#
# COMPACT_ATOMS: atom_id res chain seq x y z
N MET A 1 43.04 -2.31 6.90
CA MET A 1 42.68 -3.74 6.73
C MET A 1 41.82 -3.94 5.49
N ILE A 2 40.55 -3.52 5.45
CA ILE A 2 39.68 -3.71 4.26
C ILE A 2 40.15 -2.87 3.05
N SER A 3 40.50 -1.60 3.26
CA SER A 3 41.01 -0.70 2.20
C SER A 3 42.25 -1.25 1.47
N GLU A 4 43.14 -1.91 2.20
CA GLU A 4 44.36 -2.51 1.64
C GLU A 4 44.07 -3.80 0.84
N LYS A 5 43.09 -4.61 1.28
CA LYS A 5 42.58 -5.75 0.50
C LYS A 5 41.96 -5.28 -0.82
N ILE A 6 41.17 -4.19 -0.81
CA ILE A 6 40.54 -3.61 -2.00
C ILE A 6 41.61 -3.12 -2.99
N GLU A 7 42.63 -2.41 -2.53
CA GLU A 7 43.71 -1.91 -3.38
C GLU A 7 44.48 -3.06 -4.05
N LYS A 8 44.68 -4.17 -3.33
CA LYS A 8 45.34 -5.37 -3.86
C LYS A 8 44.49 -6.07 -4.93
N ILE A 9 43.17 -6.14 -4.74
CA ILE A 9 42.23 -6.70 -5.73
C ILE A 9 42.18 -5.82 -6.98
N GLY A 10 42.17 -4.49 -6.81
CA GLY A 10 42.19 -3.54 -7.93
C GLY A 10 43.40 -3.68 -8.86
N LYS A 11 44.54 -4.16 -8.34
CA LYS A 11 45.77 -4.41 -9.11
C LYS A 11 45.76 -5.71 -9.93
N GLU A 12 44.80 -6.60 -9.72
CA GLU A 12 44.69 -7.87 -10.45
C GLU A 12 44.29 -7.61 -11.92
N LYS A 13 45.08 -8.08 -12.90
CA LYS A 13 44.83 -7.78 -14.33
C LYS A 13 43.75 -8.64 -14.97
N LYS A 14 43.43 -9.80 -14.40
CA LYS A 14 42.41 -10.71 -14.93
C LYS A 14 41.04 -10.31 -14.39
N ASP A 15 40.18 -9.79 -15.25
CA ASP A 15 38.84 -9.29 -14.85
C ASP A 15 38.00 -10.33 -14.12
N ARG A 16 37.98 -11.59 -14.60
CA ARG A 16 37.25 -12.67 -13.94
C ARG A 16 37.75 -12.93 -12.51
N LEU A 17 39.06 -13.00 -12.33
CA LEU A 17 39.66 -13.26 -11.02
C LEU A 17 39.51 -12.05 -10.08
N ARG A 18 39.53 -10.82 -10.64
CA ARG A 18 39.26 -9.60 -9.90
C ARG A 18 37.82 -9.61 -9.37
N TYR A 19 36.86 -9.97 -10.23
CA TYR A 19 35.44 -10.06 -9.86
C TYR A 19 35.20 -11.11 -8.77
N GLU A 20 35.72 -12.32 -8.94
CA GLU A 20 35.57 -13.40 -7.95
C GLU A 20 36.12 -12.98 -6.57
N LYS A 21 37.33 -12.40 -6.52
CA LYS A 21 37.93 -11.92 -5.26
C LYS A 21 37.17 -10.74 -4.65
N ALA A 22 36.64 -9.83 -5.46
CA ALA A 22 35.86 -8.70 -4.99
C ALA A 22 34.53 -9.16 -4.37
N LEU A 23 33.89 -10.16 -4.98
CA LEU A 23 32.64 -10.75 -4.50
C LEU A 23 32.86 -11.47 -3.16
N GLU A 24 33.92 -12.26 -3.04
CA GLU A 24 34.28 -12.92 -1.78
C GLU A 24 34.53 -11.91 -0.65
N LEU A 25 35.23 -10.79 -0.93
CA LEU A 25 35.46 -9.74 0.05
C LEU A 25 34.15 -9.01 0.44
N ALA A 26 33.24 -8.81 -0.51
CA ALA A 26 31.95 -8.18 -0.25
C ALA A 26 31.07 -9.08 0.64
N GLU A 27 31.08 -10.39 0.41
CA GLU A 27 30.39 -11.37 1.25
C GLU A 27 30.99 -11.41 2.67
N GLU A 28 32.32 -11.39 2.81
CA GLU A 28 33.02 -11.30 4.11
C GLU A 28 32.57 -10.05 4.87
N ALA A 29 32.60 -8.88 4.22
CA ALA A 29 32.22 -7.61 4.83
C ALA A 29 30.73 -7.57 5.22
N TYR A 30 29.86 -8.15 4.41
CA TYR A 30 28.43 -8.24 4.70
C TYR A 30 28.16 -9.18 5.89
N ALA A 31 28.84 -10.33 5.94
CA ALA A 31 28.71 -11.26 7.07
C ALA A 31 29.21 -10.64 8.39
N ASP A 32 30.28 -9.86 8.37
CA ASP A 32 30.75 -9.12 9.55
C ASP A 32 29.71 -8.11 10.03
N LYS A 33 29.03 -7.43 9.11
CA LYS A 33 27.96 -6.48 9.42
C LYS A 33 26.71 -7.18 9.99
N GLU A 34 26.34 -8.33 9.45
CA GLU A 34 25.24 -9.16 9.97
C GLU A 34 25.51 -9.62 11.42
N ARG A 35 26.77 -9.92 11.76
CA ARG A 35 27.17 -10.24 13.14
C ARG A 35 27.14 -9.03 14.08
N GLU A 36 27.44 -7.83 13.58
CA GLU A 36 27.46 -6.60 14.39
C GLU A 36 26.05 -6.12 14.75
N ILE A 37 25.15 -6.11 13.76
CA ILE A 37 23.78 -5.59 13.86
C ILE A 37 22.84 -6.67 14.40
N GLY A 38 22.92 -7.89 13.87
CA GLY A 38 21.94 -8.95 14.08
C GLY A 38 21.15 -9.24 12.81
N ALA A 39 20.85 -10.52 12.56
CA ALA A 39 20.23 -10.95 11.31
C ALA A 39 18.82 -10.38 11.11
N ASP A 40 17.96 -10.48 12.12
CA ASP A 40 16.56 -10.02 12.02
C ASP A 40 16.48 -8.51 11.82
N ASP A 41 17.30 -7.76 12.56
CA ASP A 41 17.40 -6.30 12.49
C ASP A 41 17.89 -5.85 11.11
N LEU A 42 18.94 -6.51 10.59
CA LEU A 42 19.48 -6.20 9.27
C LEU A 42 18.45 -6.44 8.16
N ARG A 43 17.65 -7.51 8.23
CA ARG A 43 16.58 -7.77 7.24
C ARG A 43 15.49 -6.71 7.26
N GLY A 44 15.17 -6.16 8.43
CA GLY A 44 14.26 -5.02 8.56
C GLY A 44 14.82 -3.78 7.86
N VAL A 45 16.06 -3.44 8.18
CA VAL A 45 16.80 -2.32 7.57
C VAL A 45 16.88 -2.46 6.05
N GLU A 46 17.19 -3.64 5.52
CA GLU A 46 17.28 -3.85 4.08
C GLU A 46 15.98 -3.53 3.35
N ARG A 47 14.85 -3.99 3.89
CA ARG A 47 13.54 -3.70 3.30
C ARG A 47 13.25 -2.21 3.31
N GLU A 48 13.50 -1.55 4.42
CA GLU A 48 13.26 -0.12 4.56
C GLU A 48 14.15 0.71 3.64
N VAL A 49 15.46 0.43 3.62
CA VAL A 49 16.42 1.09 2.73
C VAL A 49 16.03 0.88 1.27
N TYR A 50 15.68 -0.35 0.88
CA TYR A 50 15.26 -0.64 -0.48
C TYR A 50 14.04 0.18 -0.88
N MET A 51 13.01 0.23 -0.04
CA MET A 51 11.78 0.98 -0.32
C MET A 51 12.04 2.48 -0.37
N ALA A 52 12.79 3.04 0.59
CA ALA A 52 13.10 4.46 0.62
C ALA A 52 13.89 4.93 -0.61
N VAL A 53 14.89 4.14 -1.04
CA VAL A 53 15.68 4.44 -2.24
C VAL A 53 14.81 4.29 -3.49
N LEU A 54 13.99 3.23 -3.57
CA LEU A 54 13.08 3.00 -4.69
C LEU A 54 12.11 4.17 -4.86
N ASP A 55 11.46 4.62 -3.79
CA ASP A 55 10.50 5.73 -3.84
C ASP A 55 11.17 7.03 -4.35
N THR A 56 12.38 7.31 -3.87
CA THR A 56 13.14 8.49 -4.27
C THR A 56 13.49 8.45 -5.76
N LEU A 57 14.06 7.35 -6.23
CA LEU A 57 14.44 7.19 -7.64
C LEU A 57 13.22 7.13 -8.56
N TRP A 58 12.13 6.53 -8.10
CA TRP A 58 10.90 6.44 -8.88
C TRP A 58 10.27 7.81 -9.11
N MET A 59 10.22 8.67 -8.09
CA MET A 59 9.75 10.05 -8.27
C MET A 59 10.61 10.81 -9.29
N GLN A 60 11.94 10.72 -9.19
CA GLN A 60 12.85 11.33 -10.17
C GLN A 60 12.63 10.76 -11.58
N HIS A 61 12.36 9.47 -11.71
CA HIS A 61 12.06 8.86 -13.00
C HIS A 61 10.74 9.37 -13.59
N LEU A 62 9.69 9.54 -12.80
CA LEU A 62 8.43 10.11 -13.25
C LEU A 62 8.61 11.55 -13.74
N GLU A 63 9.39 12.37 -13.02
CA GLU A 63 9.74 13.73 -13.45
C GLU A 63 10.50 13.72 -14.78
N ASN A 64 11.52 12.86 -14.90
CA ASN A 64 12.27 12.68 -16.15
C ASN A 64 11.38 12.19 -17.31
N MET A 65 10.42 11.30 -17.05
CA MET A 65 9.44 10.84 -18.04
C MET A 65 8.51 11.97 -18.49
N GLN A 66 8.17 12.89 -17.60
CA GLN A 66 7.35 14.04 -17.91
C GLN A 66 8.12 15.05 -18.79
N HIS A 67 9.37 15.36 -18.43
CA HIS A 67 10.25 16.18 -19.28
C HIS A 67 10.50 15.55 -20.65
N LEU A 68 10.70 14.24 -20.71
CA LEU A 68 10.88 13.50 -21.95
C LEU A 68 9.64 13.66 -22.85
N ARG A 69 8.44 13.52 -22.29
CA ARG A 69 7.18 13.68 -23.03
C ARG A 69 7.02 15.09 -23.61
N GLU A 70 7.37 16.11 -22.84
CA GLU A 70 7.32 17.51 -23.29
C GLU A 70 8.35 17.79 -24.39
N GLY A 71 9.56 17.25 -24.26
CA GLY A 71 10.67 17.46 -25.22
C GLY A 71 10.50 16.74 -26.55
N ILE A 72 9.84 15.58 -26.58
CA ILE A 72 9.68 14.78 -27.81
C ILE A 72 8.88 15.47 -28.90
N HIS A 73 7.92 16.33 -28.52
CA HIS A 73 7.13 17.11 -29.48
C HIS A 73 8.01 18.04 -30.32
N TRP A 74 9.12 18.53 -29.75
CA TRP A 74 10.08 19.38 -30.46
C TRP A 74 11.07 18.58 -31.32
N ARG A 75 11.28 17.29 -31.02
CA ARG A 75 12.15 16.38 -31.78
C ARG A 75 11.47 15.76 -33.02
N SER A 76 10.14 15.68 -33.00
CA SER A 76 9.29 15.21 -34.11
C SER A 76 9.50 15.95 -35.43
N VAL A 77 10.16 17.11 -35.43
CA VAL A 77 10.50 17.87 -36.64
C VAL A 77 11.48 17.10 -37.55
N GLY A 78 12.17 16.07 -37.03
CA GLY A 78 13.20 15.29 -37.74
C GLY A 78 12.75 14.04 -38.51
N GLN A 79 11.46 13.89 -38.88
CA GLN A 79 10.91 12.72 -39.61
C GLN A 79 11.00 11.35 -38.90
N ARG A 80 11.40 11.31 -37.62
CA ARG A 80 11.33 10.10 -36.79
C ARG A 80 9.99 10.05 -36.06
N ASP A 81 9.46 8.84 -35.88
CA ASP A 81 8.21 8.62 -35.15
C ASP A 81 8.42 8.95 -33.65
N PRO A 82 7.72 9.98 -33.12
CA PRO A 82 7.82 10.40 -31.73
C PRO A 82 7.58 9.28 -30.73
N LEU A 83 6.71 8.33 -31.07
CA LEU A 83 6.37 7.21 -30.20
C LEU A 83 7.53 6.22 -30.06
N VAL A 84 8.25 5.99 -31.15
CA VAL A 84 9.42 5.10 -31.17
C VAL A 84 10.57 5.71 -30.39
N GLU A 85 10.82 7.02 -30.55
CA GLU A 85 11.82 7.73 -29.77
C GLU A 85 11.47 7.74 -28.27
N TYR A 86 10.22 8.03 -27.91
CA TYR A 86 9.76 7.96 -26.52
C TYR A 86 10.04 6.61 -25.89
N ARG A 87 9.68 5.52 -26.59
CA ARG A 87 9.92 4.17 -26.10
C ARG A 87 11.42 3.88 -25.93
N SER A 88 12.24 4.26 -26.91
CA SER A 88 13.67 4.01 -26.84
C SER A 88 14.35 4.82 -25.71
N GLU A 89 13.96 6.07 -25.49
CA GLU A 89 14.57 6.92 -24.47
C GLU A 89 14.04 6.59 -23.07
N SER A 90 12.76 6.27 -22.94
CA SER A 90 12.18 5.79 -21.67
C SER A 90 12.81 4.49 -21.20
N GLN A 91 13.07 3.55 -22.11
CA GLN A 91 13.77 2.31 -21.78
C GLN A 91 15.18 2.58 -21.23
N LYS A 92 15.95 3.49 -21.85
CA LYS A 92 17.28 3.87 -21.37
C LYS A 92 17.23 4.52 -19.97
N LEU A 93 16.23 5.37 -19.73
CA LEU A 93 16.03 6.01 -18.44
C LEU A 93 15.63 5.00 -17.36
N PHE A 94 14.84 3.98 -17.72
CA PHE A 94 14.49 2.90 -16.80
C PHE A 94 15.69 2.00 -16.47
N GLU A 95 16.50 1.62 -17.45
CA GLU A 95 17.74 0.87 -17.23
C GLU A 95 18.73 1.62 -16.32
N SER A 96 18.83 2.94 -16.52
CA SER A 96 19.62 3.81 -15.65
C SER A 96 19.08 3.85 -14.21
N LEU A 97 17.76 3.95 -14.04
CA LEU A 97 17.12 3.86 -12.72
C LEU A 97 17.44 2.53 -12.04
N GLN A 98 17.36 1.41 -12.76
CA GLN A 98 17.64 0.09 -12.20
C GLN A 98 19.12 -0.07 -11.78
N ALA A 99 20.05 0.53 -12.53
CA ALA A 99 21.45 0.55 -12.16
C ALA A 99 21.67 1.38 -10.88
N ASN A 100 21.17 2.62 -10.86
CA ASN A 100 21.30 3.51 -9.72
C ASN A 100 20.65 2.93 -8.45
N LEU A 101 19.49 2.26 -8.58
CA LEU A 101 18.82 1.60 -7.46
C LEU A 101 19.72 0.55 -6.80
N ARG A 102 20.39 -0.29 -7.60
CA ARG A 102 21.31 -1.31 -7.05
C ARG A 102 22.50 -0.66 -6.35
N ASP A 103 23.09 0.35 -6.98
CA ASP A 103 24.29 1.02 -6.45
C ASP A 103 23.98 1.77 -5.15
N GLU A 104 22.89 2.54 -5.09
CA GLU A 104 22.48 3.31 -3.91
C GLU A 104 22.06 2.40 -2.74
N VAL A 105 21.31 1.33 -3.02
CA VAL A 105 20.92 0.36 -1.98
C VAL A 105 22.16 -0.29 -1.37
N LEU A 106 23.09 -0.77 -2.21
CA LEU A 106 24.33 -1.39 -1.72
C LEU A 106 25.18 -0.38 -0.96
N ALA A 107 25.38 0.83 -1.50
CA ALA A 107 26.14 1.88 -0.83
C ALA A 107 25.57 2.21 0.56
N THR A 108 24.25 2.30 0.67
CA THR A 108 23.56 2.59 1.92
C THR A 108 23.70 1.45 2.93
N ILE A 109 23.50 0.19 2.50
CA ILE A 109 23.63 -0.98 3.37
C ILE A 109 25.08 -1.12 3.87
N PHE A 110 26.08 -0.96 3.00
CA PHE A 110 27.49 -1.07 3.40
C PHE A 110 27.97 0.09 4.29
N ASN A 111 27.31 1.26 4.24
CA ASN A 111 27.64 2.39 5.11
C ASN A 111 26.82 2.47 6.41
N ILE A 112 25.78 1.65 6.61
CA ILE A 112 24.98 1.73 7.84
C ILE A 112 25.77 1.34 9.08
N HIS A 113 25.59 2.08 10.18
CA HIS A 113 26.15 1.73 11.49
C HIS A 113 25.07 1.18 12.43
N LYS A 114 25.49 0.43 13.46
CA LYS A 114 24.56 -0.18 14.44
C LYS A 114 23.60 0.82 15.08
N ALA A 115 24.05 2.04 15.35
CA ALA A 115 23.21 3.09 15.94
C ALA A 115 22.01 3.46 15.05
N ASP A 116 22.18 3.43 13.72
CA ASP A 116 21.13 3.78 12.77
C ASP A 116 20.12 2.63 12.61
N ALA A 117 20.56 1.39 12.78
CA ALA A 117 19.70 0.21 12.73
C ALA A 117 18.72 0.16 13.91
N THR A 118 19.17 0.51 15.11
CA THR A 118 18.33 0.48 16.33
C THR A 118 17.25 1.56 16.35
N VAL A 119 17.53 2.76 15.82
CA VAL A 119 16.57 3.87 15.80
C VAL A 119 15.38 3.58 14.87
N ARG A 120 15.62 2.85 13.77
CA ARG A 120 14.59 2.55 12.78
C ARG A 120 13.59 1.48 13.22
N GLN A 121 14.03 0.47 13.97
CA GLN A 121 13.12 -0.53 14.54
C GLN A 121 12.08 0.09 15.49
N SER A 122 12.53 0.98 16.39
CA SER A 122 11.61 1.67 17.30
C SER A 122 10.53 2.49 16.60
N GLN A 123 10.78 2.95 15.36
CA GLN A 123 9.77 3.65 14.58
C GLN A 123 8.78 2.71 13.90
N HIS A 124 9.19 1.49 13.53
CA HIS A 124 8.29 0.53 12.87
C HIS A 124 7.22 -0.02 13.83
N ASP A 125 7.59 -0.24 15.09
CA ASP A 125 6.65 -0.63 16.15
C ASP A 125 5.65 0.50 16.50
N GLU A 126 5.93 1.75 16.09
CA GLU A 126 5.10 2.92 16.39
C GLU A 126 3.99 3.16 15.34
N TYR A 127 3.95 2.42 14.23
CA TYR A 127 2.90 2.53 13.20
C TYR A 127 1.73 1.56 13.36
N ASP A 128 1.46 1.06 14.58
CA ASP A 128 0.09 0.70 14.90
C ASP A 128 -0.75 1.97 14.85
N THR A 129 -1.36 2.22 13.70
CA THR A 129 -2.34 3.29 13.55
C THR A 129 -3.33 3.17 14.70
N GLU A 130 -3.77 4.31 15.25
CA GLU A 130 -4.80 4.36 16.30
C GLU A 130 -6.00 3.45 15.95
N LEU A 131 -6.30 3.30 14.66
CA LEU A 131 -7.31 2.39 14.13
C LEU A 131 -7.01 0.90 14.39
N THR A 132 -5.77 0.46 14.21
CA THR A 132 -5.32 -0.93 14.45
C THR A 132 -5.31 -1.23 15.94
N ARG A 133 -4.82 -0.28 16.74
CA ARG A 133 -4.84 -0.39 18.21
C ARG A 133 -6.26 -0.37 18.78
N LEU A 134 -7.16 0.44 18.21
CA LEU A 134 -8.58 0.47 18.60
C LEU A 134 -9.28 -0.82 18.18
N ALA A 135 -8.93 -1.39 17.03
CA ALA A 135 -9.44 -2.67 16.56
C ALA A 135 -8.97 -3.84 17.44
N GLU A 136 -7.70 -3.89 17.84
CA GLU A 136 -7.22 -4.89 18.81
C GLU A 136 -7.92 -4.77 20.16
N ASN A 137 -8.03 -3.56 20.71
CA ASN A 137 -8.77 -3.34 21.97
C ASN A 137 -10.25 -3.71 21.85
N ALA A 138 -10.87 -3.48 20.70
CA ALA A 138 -12.26 -3.88 20.44
C ALA A 138 -12.42 -5.40 20.30
N VAL A 139 -11.43 -6.08 19.71
CA VAL A 139 -11.39 -7.55 19.62
C VAL A 139 -11.13 -8.17 20.99
N GLU A 140 -10.19 -7.65 21.79
CA GLU A 140 -9.96 -8.11 23.16
C GLU A 140 -11.20 -7.94 24.04
N ARG A 141 -11.86 -6.77 23.97
CA ARG A 141 -13.13 -6.56 24.67
C ARG A 141 -14.23 -7.47 24.15
N GLY A 142 -14.36 -7.62 22.84
CA GLY A 142 -15.34 -8.53 22.23
C GLY A 142 -15.12 -9.98 22.64
N VAL A 143 -13.88 -10.46 22.68
CA VAL A 143 -13.53 -11.83 23.08
C VAL A 143 -13.81 -12.05 24.58
N ASN A 144 -13.63 -11.04 25.42
CA ASN A 144 -13.89 -11.13 26.86
C ASN A 144 -15.39 -10.92 27.21
N GLU A 145 -16.13 -10.14 26.42
CA GLU A 145 -17.58 -9.91 26.58
C GLU A 145 -18.44 -11.03 25.95
N ILE A 146 -17.98 -11.69 24.88
CA ILE A 146 -18.65 -12.86 24.28
C ILE A 146 -18.63 -14.09 25.22
N GLY A 147 -17.78 -14.07 26.27
CA GLY A 147 -17.78 -15.09 27.32
C GLY A 147 -19.05 -15.10 28.20
N SER A 148 -19.81 -14.00 28.24
CA SER A 148 -21.12 -13.94 28.89
C SER A 148 -22.21 -13.72 27.84
N GLY A 149 -22.74 -14.82 27.32
CA GLY A 149 -23.73 -14.81 26.25
C GLY A 149 -24.90 -13.86 26.50
N GLU A 150 -25.04 -12.86 25.65
CA GLU A 150 -26.30 -12.15 25.48
C GLU A 150 -27.28 -13.06 24.71
N GLU A 151 -28.48 -13.20 25.26
CA GLU A 151 -29.58 -13.95 24.66
C GLU A 151 -29.92 -13.38 23.28
N ASN A 152 -29.94 -14.23 22.23
CA ASN A 152 -30.17 -13.82 20.85
C ASN A 152 -31.44 -12.95 20.72
N ARG A 153 -31.27 -11.66 20.43
CA ARG A 153 -32.37 -10.72 20.13
C ARG A 153 -32.69 -10.77 18.63
N ASP A 154 -33.15 -11.92 18.16
CA ASP A 154 -33.50 -12.15 16.74
C ASP A 154 -34.68 -11.29 16.24
N ASP A 155 -35.40 -10.59 17.13
CA ASP A 155 -36.57 -9.76 16.78
C ASP A 155 -36.23 -8.33 16.31
N ASP A 156 -34.99 -7.86 16.47
CA ASP A 156 -34.60 -6.46 16.19
C ASP A 156 -34.52 -6.12 14.68
N PHE A 157 -34.53 -7.14 13.81
CA PHE A 157 -34.56 -6.98 12.35
C PHE A 157 -35.96 -7.14 11.73
N SER A 158 -37.02 -7.23 12.55
CA SER A 158 -38.39 -7.29 12.03
C SER A 158 -38.85 -5.92 11.51
N VAL A 159 -38.57 -5.64 10.24
CA VAL A 159 -39.07 -4.44 9.55
C VAL A 159 -40.60 -4.48 9.51
N LYS A 160 -41.27 -3.66 10.33
CA LYS A 160 -42.70 -3.37 10.15
C LYS A 160 -42.90 -2.71 8.79
N LYS A 161 -43.29 -3.51 7.78
CA LYS A 161 -43.68 -2.99 6.46
C LYS A 161 -44.72 -1.89 6.65
N SER A 162 -44.34 -0.66 6.35
CA SER A 162 -45.26 0.46 6.27
C SER A 162 -46.25 0.16 5.13
N LYS A 163 -47.55 0.33 5.41
CA LYS A 163 -48.60 0.06 4.42
C LYS A 163 -48.35 0.91 3.19
N THR A 164 -48.26 0.29 2.02
CA THR A 164 -48.03 1.01 0.76
C THR A 164 -49.18 1.99 0.50
N SER A 165 -48.89 3.09 -0.21
CA SER A 165 -49.87 4.14 -0.51
C SER A 165 -51.15 3.59 -1.17
N ALA A 166 -51.01 2.52 -1.96
CA ALA A 166 -52.11 1.79 -2.58
C ALA A 166 -53.05 1.14 -1.55
N GLU A 167 -52.52 0.51 -0.49
CA GLU A 167 -53.32 -0.13 0.56
C GLU A 167 -54.04 0.91 1.45
N SER A 168 -53.36 2.02 1.76
CA SER A 168 -53.96 3.15 2.47
C SER A 168 -55.13 3.78 1.68
N ASN A 169 -54.96 3.94 0.37
CA ASN A 169 -56.01 4.44 -0.52
C ASN A 169 -57.16 3.43 -0.68
N ARG A 170 -56.88 2.12 -0.72
CA ARG A 170 -57.91 1.07 -0.76
C ARG A 170 -58.76 1.08 0.52
N ALA A 171 -58.13 1.20 1.69
CA ALA A 171 -58.82 1.28 2.98
C ALA A 171 -59.70 2.53 3.10
N LYS A 172 -59.21 3.71 2.67
CA LYS A 172 -59.98 4.96 2.65
C LYS A 172 -61.21 4.86 1.72
N ASN A 173 -61.06 4.25 0.55
CA ASN A 173 -62.16 4.09 -0.42
C ASN A 173 -63.21 3.08 0.08
N GLN A 174 -62.80 1.99 0.73
CA GLN A 174 -63.74 1.04 1.35
C GLN A 174 -64.50 1.68 2.52
N ALA A 175 -63.83 2.47 3.36
CA ALA A 175 -64.48 3.21 4.44
C ALA A 175 -65.50 4.25 3.92
N ARG A 176 -65.18 4.97 2.82
CA ARG A 176 -66.11 5.88 2.15
C ARG A 176 -67.32 5.16 1.57
N LYS A 177 -67.13 4.00 0.92
CA LYS A 177 -68.25 3.17 0.41
C LYS A 177 -69.16 2.69 1.55
N LYS A 178 -68.60 2.21 2.66
CA LYS A 178 -69.37 1.79 3.84
C LYS A 178 -70.16 2.95 4.46
N LYS A 179 -69.57 4.13 4.62
CA LYS A 179 -70.29 5.33 5.12
C LYS A 179 -71.40 5.79 4.18
N LYS A 180 -71.22 5.70 2.85
CA LYS A 180 -72.26 6.06 1.87
C LYS A 180 -73.42 5.07 1.90
N ALA A 181 -73.14 3.76 2.00
CA ALA A 181 -74.17 2.72 2.17
C ALA A 181 -74.94 2.89 3.48
N GLN A 182 -74.25 3.20 4.58
CA GLN A 182 -74.90 3.45 5.88
C GLN A 182 -75.80 4.70 5.86
N ARG A 183 -75.42 5.76 5.14
CA ARG A 183 -76.27 6.95 4.92
C ARG A 183 -77.49 6.66 4.04
N GLN A 184 -77.37 5.80 3.03
CA GLN A 184 -78.50 5.37 2.20
C GLN A 184 -79.49 4.50 2.98
N ASN A 185 -79.00 3.57 3.81
CA ASN A 185 -79.86 2.77 4.68
C ASN A 185 -80.59 3.63 5.73
N ARG A 186 -79.92 4.63 6.32
CA ARG A 186 -80.57 5.58 7.23
C ARG A 186 -81.63 6.46 6.57
N LYS A 187 -81.53 6.75 5.26
CA LYS A 187 -82.58 7.45 4.51
C LYS A 187 -83.76 6.54 4.12
N LYS A 188 -83.51 5.26 3.83
CA LYS A 188 -84.57 4.27 3.57
C LYS A 188 -85.38 3.90 4.81
N ASN A 189 -84.75 3.89 6.00
CA ASN A 189 -85.43 3.61 7.28
C ASN A 189 -86.17 4.82 7.89
N ARG A 190 -86.29 5.95 7.18
CA ARG A 190 -86.94 7.18 7.67
C ARG A 190 -88.15 7.58 6.83
N LYS A 191 -88.80 6.60 6.20
CA LYS A 191 -90.10 6.68 5.53
C LYS A 191 -90.96 5.51 5.98
#